data_AF-A0A970J7J3-F1
#
_entry.id   AF-A0A970J7J3-F1
#
_cell.length_a   1.000
_cell.length_b   1.000
_cell.length_c   1.000
_cell.angle_alpha   90.00
_cell.angle_beta   90.00
_cell.angle_gamma   90.00
#
_symmetry.space_group_name_H-M   'P 1'
#
loop_
_entity.id
_entity.type
_entity.pdbx_description
1 polymer ?
#
loop_
_entity_poly.entity_id
_entity_poly.type
_entity_poly.pdbx_seq_one_letter_code
_entity_poly.pdbx_strand_id
1 'polypeptide(L)'
;MNDKSKEQLIDFFPYPIAIFTKQYTLVKVNRAFSTEAKLRFKNQEKSTMRILQYKIKDTQLAVAVVKVFDGNTFFLEGLNNPFSMFSGFSQQIESQLDRFDRAVIFPVSKDNSKITHGVIVFMS
;
A
#
# COMPACT_ATOMS: atom_id res chain seq x y z
N MET A 1 11.62 -28.54 -11.85
CA MET A 1 12.64 -27.99 -10.92
C MET A 1 12.01 -26.76 -10.28
N ASN A 2 11.83 -26.80 -8.95
CA ASN A 2 10.92 -25.92 -8.22
C ASN A 2 11.32 -24.43 -8.30
N ASP A 3 10.32 -23.59 -8.58
CA ASP A 3 10.37 -22.13 -8.57
C ASP A 3 10.65 -21.63 -7.13
N LYS A 4 11.92 -21.60 -6.74
CA LYS A 4 12.37 -20.85 -5.57
C LYS A 4 12.15 -19.37 -5.88
N SER A 5 11.05 -18.85 -5.38
CA SER A 5 10.70 -17.43 -5.27
C SER A 5 11.93 -16.53 -5.12
N LYS A 6 12.24 -15.75 -6.17
CA LYS A 6 13.26 -14.69 -6.10
C LYS A 6 12.73 -13.59 -5.18
N GLU A 7 13.23 -13.57 -3.94
CA GLU A 7 13.02 -12.44 -3.02
C GLU A 7 13.54 -11.17 -3.71
N GLN A 8 12.70 -10.14 -3.78
CA GLN A 8 13.07 -8.87 -4.39
C GLN A 8 13.59 -7.93 -3.30
N LEU A 9 14.38 -6.93 -3.69
CA LEU A 9 14.97 -5.98 -2.74
C LEU A 9 13.93 -5.36 -1.78
N ILE A 10 12.71 -5.10 -2.28
CA ILE A 10 11.64 -4.54 -1.45
C ILE A 10 11.18 -5.46 -0.32
N ASP A 11 11.41 -6.77 -0.42
CA ASP A 11 11.02 -7.78 0.57
C ASP A 11 11.88 -7.74 1.84
N PHE A 12 13.05 -7.08 1.79
CA PHE A 12 13.93 -6.87 2.93
C PHE A 12 13.62 -5.58 3.71
N PHE A 13 12.76 -4.71 3.18
CA PHE A 13 12.37 -3.49 3.91
C PHE A 13 11.50 -3.84 5.11
N PRO A 14 11.79 -3.29 6.30
CA PRO A 14 11.06 -3.63 7.54
C PRO A 14 9.66 -3.03 7.58
N TYR A 15 9.39 -2.03 6.73
CA TYR A 15 8.11 -1.34 6.66
C TYR A 15 7.19 -1.97 5.60
N PRO A 16 5.87 -2.02 5.83
CA PRO A 16 4.91 -2.42 4.81
C PRO A 16 4.98 -1.51 3.58
N ILE A 17 5.10 -2.13 2.40
CA ILE A 17 5.15 -1.44 1.11
C ILE A 17 4.06 -1.99 0.18
N ALA A 18 3.33 -1.07 -0.47
CA ALA A 18 2.41 -1.37 -1.56
C ALA A 18 2.75 -0.54 -2.81
N ILE A 19 2.81 -1.21 -3.96
CA ILE A 19 3.03 -0.60 -5.27
C ILE A 19 1.74 -0.73 -6.08
N PHE A 20 1.26 0.37 -6.65
CA PHE A 20 -0.02 0.42 -7.34
C PHE A 20 0.03 1.25 -8.63
N THR A 21 -0.87 0.96 -9.56
CA THR A 21 -1.00 1.70 -10.84
C THR A 21 -1.94 2.89 -10.74
N LYS A 22 -1.99 3.72 -11.80
CA LYS A 22 -3.01 4.79 -11.96
C LYS A 22 -4.46 4.28 -11.89
N GLN A 23 -4.68 2.98 -12.11
CA GLN A 23 -5.98 2.31 -11.96
C GLN A 23 -6.18 1.75 -10.54
N TYR A 24 -5.37 2.18 -9.58
CA TYR A 24 -5.46 1.83 -8.17
C TYR A 24 -5.33 0.33 -7.91
N THR A 25 -4.77 -0.41 -8.86
CA THR A 25 -4.56 -1.85 -8.74
C THR A 25 -3.18 -2.08 -8.15
N LEU A 26 -3.09 -2.93 -7.12
CA LEU A 26 -1.79 -3.29 -6.54
C LEU A 26 -1.09 -4.23 -7.50
N VAL A 27 0.12 -3.86 -7.88
CA VAL A 27 0.99 -4.69 -8.72
C VAL A 27 1.90 -5.56 -7.87
N LYS A 28 2.28 -5.07 -6.68
CA LYS A 28 3.18 -5.77 -5.76
C LYS A 28 3.04 -5.22 -4.35
N VAL A 29 3.25 -6.10 -3.38
CA VAL A 29 3.45 -5.77 -1.97
C VAL A 29 4.71 -6.48 -1.48
N ASN A 30 5.33 -5.98 -0.42
CA ASN A 30 6.48 -6.65 0.18
C ASN A 30 6.09 -7.66 1.26
N ARG A 31 7.08 -8.37 1.79
CA ARG A 31 6.92 -9.33 2.90
C ARG A 31 6.32 -8.70 4.16
N ALA A 32 6.76 -7.49 4.55
CA ALA A 32 6.22 -6.80 5.72
C ALA A 32 4.72 -6.53 5.56
N PHE A 33 4.29 -5.97 4.43
CA PHE A 33 2.88 -5.74 4.11
C PHE A 33 2.09 -7.05 4.13
N SER A 34 2.62 -8.10 3.53
CA SER A 34 1.95 -9.41 3.50
C SER A 34 1.77 -9.99 4.91
N THR A 35 2.73 -9.73 5.80
CA THR A 35 2.67 -10.16 7.20
C THR A 35 1.59 -9.38 7.95
N GLU A 36 1.56 -8.05 7.82
CA GLU A 36 0.51 -7.20 8.39
C GLU A 36 -0.88 -7.57 7.88
N ALA A 37 -0.99 -7.76 6.57
CA ALA A 37 -2.22 -8.18 5.93
C ALA A 37 -2.69 -9.53 6.50
N LYS A 38 -1.83 -10.56 6.51
CA LYS A 38 -2.19 -11.90 7.04
C LYS A 38 -2.58 -11.87 8.52
N LEU A 39 -1.89 -11.09 9.35
CA LEU A 39 -2.29 -10.91 10.76
C LEU A 39 -3.71 -10.32 10.86
N ARG A 40 -4.07 -9.47 9.90
CA ARG A 40 -5.38 -8.82 9.79
C ARG A 40 -6.36 -9.59 8.88
N PHE A 41 -6.01 -10.78 8.37
CA PHE A 41 -6.84 -11.58 7.48
C PHE A 41 -6.89 -13.05 7.86
N LYS A 42 -8.09 -13.55 8.18
CA LYS A 42 -8.26 -15.00 8.40
C LYS A 42 -8.43 -15.81 7.12
N ASN A 43 -8.93 -15.25 6.01
CA ASN A 43 -9.13 -16.00 4.77
C ASN A 43 -9.38 -15.03 3.60
N GLN A 44 -8.38 -14.75 2.76
CA GLN A 44 -8.67 -14.32 1.40
C GLN A 44 -7.56 -14.73 0.44
N GLU A 45 -7.93 -15.62 -0.48
CA GLU A 45 -7.11 -16.01 -1.62
C GLU A 45 -6.88 -14.81 -2.53
N LYS A 46 -5.64 -14.71 -3.04
CA LYS A 46 -5.10 -14.19 -4.32
C LYS A 46 -6.00 -13.36 -5.28
N SER A 47 -7.02 -12.64 -4.83
CA SER A 47 -7.68 -11.64 -5.66
C SER A 47 -6.75 -10.45 -5.82
N THR A 48 -6.74 -9.84 -7.02
CA THR A 48 -6.00 -8.61 -7.29
C THR A 48 -6.48 -7.51 -6.34
N MET A 49 -5.73 -7.28 -5.27
CA MET A 49 -6.00 -6.22 -4.31
C MET A 49 -5.96 -4.86 -5.01
N ARG A 50 -6.89 -3.97 -4.66
CA ARG A 50 -7.02 -2.62 -5.20
C ARG A 50 -7.15 -1.62 -4.07
N ILE A 51 -6.75 -0.38 -4.30
CA ILE A 51 -7.11 0.75 -3.44
C ILE A 51 -8.53 1.18 -3.83
N LEU A 52 -9.44 1.13 -2.87
CA LEU A 52 -10.81 1.56 -2.97
C LEU A 52 -10.88 3.00 -2.45
N GLN A 53 -10.80 3.97 -3.36
CA GLN A 53 -10.73 5.40 -2.99
C GLN A 53 -11.86 5.84 -2.05
N TYR A 54 -13.09 5.35 -2.28
CA TYR A 54 -14.24 5.67 -1.44
C TYR A 54 -14.13 5.15 0.01
N LYS A 55 -13.18 4.26 0.31
CA LYS A 55 -12.87 3.80 1.68
C LYS A 55 -11.81 4.65 2.38
N ILE A 56 -11.10 5.53 1.66
CA ILE A 56 -10.09 6.40 2.25
C ILE A 56 -10.80 7.53 3.02
N LYS A 57 -10.85 7.42 4.35
CA LYS A 57 -11.47 8.43 5.22
C LYS A 57 -10.56 9.66 5.41
N ASP A 58 -9.25 9.43 5.43
CA ASP A 58 -8.27 10.49 5.60
C ASP A 58 -8.12 11.30 4.29
N THR A 59 -8.40 12.60 4.36
CA THR A 59 -8.39 13.47 3.18
C THR A 59 -6.98 13.67 2.62
N GLN A 60 -5.96 13.72 3.48
CA GLN A 60 -4.58 13.89 3.04
C GLN A 60 -4.08 12.65 2.31
N LEU A 61 -4.41 11.46 2.83
CA LEU A 61 -4.13 10.18 2.19
C LEU A 61 -4.85 10.06 0.85
N ALA A 62 -6.12 10.47 0.76
CA ALA A 62 -6.88 10.46 -0.48
C ALA A 62 -6.24 11.36 -1.55
N VAL A 63 -5.84 12.58 -1.16
CA VAL A 63 -5.14 13.51 -2.05
C VAL A 63 -3.80 12.95 -2.50
N ALA A 64 -3.01 12.39 -1.59
CA ALA A 64 -1.68 11.85 -1.90
C ALA A 64 -1.75 10.66 -2.87
N VAL A 65 -2.70 9.74 -2.67
CA VAL A 65 -2.93 8.58 -3.55
C VAL A 65 -3.25 8.99 -4.99
N VAL A 66 -3.94 10.11 -5.18
CA VAL A 66 -4.28 10.64 -6.51
C VAL A 66 -3.11 11.44 -7.09
N LYS A 67 -2.59 12.42 -6.33
CA LYS A 67 -1.60 13.39 -6.81
C LYS A 67 -0.17 12.86 -6.90
N VAL A 68 0.11 11.66 -6.40
CA VAL A 68 1.41 10.99 -6.60
C VAL A 68 1.73 10.86 -8.10
N PHE A 69 0.72 10.66 -8.93
CA PHE A 69 0.90 10.50 -10.38
C PHE A 69 1.19 11.78 -11.14
N ASP A 70 1.18 12.93 -10.46
CA ASP A 70 1.61 14.23 -10.96
C ASP A 70 3.10 14.49 -10.67
N GLY A 71 3.79 13.55 -10.01
CA GLY A 71 5.22 13.68 -9.67
C GLY A 71 5.51 14.08 -8.23
N ASN A 72 4.46 14.26 -7.43
CA ASN A 72 4.59 14.71 -6.05
C ASN A 72 4.93 13.56 -5.10
N THR A 73 5.82 13.84 -4.15
CA THR A 73 6.05 12.98 -2.98
C THR A 73 5.35 13.56 -1.76
N PHE A 74 4.69 12.71 -0.98
CA PHE A 74 3.94 13.10 0.21
C PHE A 74 4.49 12.39 1.45
N PHE A 75 4.56 13.13 2.54
CA PHE A 75 4.86 12.65 3.87
C PHE A 75 3.64 12.96 4.73
N LEU A 76 2.99 11.92 5.24
CA LEU A 76 1.75 12.02 5.99
C LEU A 76 1.98 11.51 7.41
N GLU A 77 1.33 12.16 8.38
CA GLU A 77 1.35 11.79 9.79
C GLU A 77 -0.07 11.88 10.38
N GLY A 78 -0.30 11.21 11.51
CA GLY A 78 -1.61 11.17 12.16
C GLY A 78 -2.68 10.43 11.37
N LEU A 79 -2.28 9.53 10.46
CA LEU A 79 -3.20 8.69 9.70
C LEU A 79 -3.99 7.76 10.62
N ASN A 80 -5.26 7.57 10.29
CA ASN A 80 -6.13 6.62 10.98
C ASN A 80 -6.60 5.53 10.01
N ASN A 81 -6.14 4.33 10.30
CA ASN A 81 -6.33 3.06 9.62
C ASN A 81 -6.06 3.11 8.11
N PRO A 82 -4.82 3.41 7.69
CA PRO A 82 -4.52 3.61 6.28
C PRO A 82 -4.61 2.31 5.46
N PHE A 83 -4.65 1.13 6.09
CA PHE A 83 -4.85 -0.15 5.40
C PHE A 83 -6.31 -0.40 4.99
N SER A 84 -7.28 0.28 5.61
CA SER A 84 -8.71 0.10 5.33
C SER A 84 -9.09 0.38 3.87
N MET A 85 -8.27 1.15 3.15
CA MET A 85 -8.50 1.48 1.75
C MET A 85 -8.35 0.28 0.82
N PHE A 86 -7.62 -0.77 1.18
CA PHE A 86 -7.37 -1.87 0.28
C PHE A 86 -8.57 -2.85 0.22
N SER A 87 -8.90 -3.33 -0.98
CA SER A 87 -9.93 -4.33 -1.21
C SER A 87 -9.50 -5.65 -0.58
N GLY A 88 -10.22 -6.05 0.46
CA GLY A 88 -9.93 -7.24 1.24
C GLY A 88 -10.02 -6.96 2.73
N PHE A 89 -9.60 -5.76 3.17
CA PHE A 89 -9.73 -5.32 4.57
C PHE A 89 -11.21 -5.19 4.94
N SER A 90 -11.64 -5.99 5.93
CA SER A 90 -12.97 -5.92 6.54
C SER A 90 -12.98 -4.88 7.66
N GLN A 91 -14.12 -4.19 7.82
CA GLN A 91 -14.27 -3.12 8.81
C GLN A 91 -14.20 -3.62 10.27
N GLN A 92 -14.30 -4.92 10.53
CA GLN A 92 -14.35 -5.46 11.90
C GLN A 92 -12.98 -5.54 12.60
N ILE A 93 -11.86 -5.44 11.87
CA ILE A 93 -10.51 -5.51 12.44
C ILE A 93 -9.95 -4.09 12.71
N GLU A 94 -10.80 -3.06 12.50
CA GLU A 94 -10.53 -1.63 12.71
C GLU A 94 -10.03 -1.27 14.13
N SER A 95 -10.21 -2.14 15.13
CA SER A 95 -9.87 -1.86 16.53
C SER A 95 -8.48 -2.33 16.99
N GLN A 96 -7.75 -3.10 16.17
CA GLN A 96 -6.43 -3.58 16.57
C GLN A 96 -5.33 -2.63 16.11
N LEU A 97 -5.01 -1.69 17.02
CA LEU A 97 -3.76 -0.94 17.11
C LEU A 97 -3.24 -0.44 15.76
N ASP A 98 -3.67 0.76 15.38
CA ASP A 98 -3.17 1.39 14.18
C ASP A 98 -1.79 2.00 14.42
N ARG A 99 -0.82 1.10 14.55
CA ARG A 99 0.59 1.45 14.74
C ARG A 99 1.22 2.11 13.51
N PHE A 100 0.49 2.28 12.42
CA PHE A 100 0.99 2.88 11.20
C PHE A 100 0.27 4.20 10.96
N ASP A 101 0.63 5.20 11.76
CA ASP A 101 0.05 6.54 11.70
C ASP A 101 0.76 7.44 10.66
N ARG A 102 1.79 6.92 10.01
CA ARG A 102 2.58 7.66 9.02
C ARG A 102 2.66 6.92 7.69
N ALA A 103 2.75 7.70 6.61
CA ALA A 103 3.02 7.14 5.29
C ALA A 103 3.88 8.05 4.44
N VAL A 104 4.77 7.44 3.65
CA VAL A 104 5.48 8.10 2.55
C VAL A 104 4.92 7.58 1.24
N ILE A 105 4.48 8.49 0.38
CA ILE A 105 3.87 8.17 -0.91
C ILE A 105 4.67 8.86 -2.01
N PHE A 106 5.23 8.10 -2.94
CA PHE A 106 6.09 8.65 -3.98
C PHE A 106 5.90 7.98 -5.34
N PRO A 107 6.15 8.70 -6.45
CA PRO A 107 6.01 8.19 -7.79
C PRO A 107 7.20 7.34 -8.21
N VAL A 108 6.94 6.35 -9.06
CA VAL A 108 7.95 5.60 -9.80
C VAL A 108 7.66 5.66 -11.29
N SER A 109 8.68 6.07 -12.05
CA SER A 109 8.69 6.12 -13.50
C SER A 109 9.40 4.90 -14.06
N LYS A 110 8.89 4.33 -15.17
CA LYS A 110 9.50 3.16 -15.78
C LYS A 110 10.75 3.52 -16.60
N ASP A 111 10.74 4.65 -17.32
CA ASP A 111 11.85 5.12 -18.17
C ASP A 111 11.77 6.64 -18.42
N ASN A 112 12.16 7.47 -17.44
CA ASN A 112 12.28 8.96 -17.46
C ASN A 112 11.15 9.81 -18.10
N SER A 113 10.03 9.21 -18.51
CA SER A 113 9.02 9.87 -19.36
C SER A 113 7.61 9.84 -18.78
N LYS A 114 7.25 8.78 -18.03
CA LYS A 114 5.91 8.66 -17.46
C LYS A 114 5.92 7.94 -16.11
N ILE A 115 5.29 8.57 -15.13
CA ILE A 115 4.96 7.94 -13.84
C ILE A 115 3.93 6.86 -14.10
N THR A 116 4.29 5.62 -13.77
CA THR A 116 3.47 4.44 -14.03
C THR A 116 2.95 3.82 -12.74
N HIS A 117 3.67 4.04 -11.64
CA HIS A 117 3.37 3.46 -10.34
C HIS A 117 3.43 4.51 -9.25
N GLY A 118 2.56 4.39 -8.26
CA GLY A 118 2.72 4.98 -6.95
C GLY A 118 3.24 3.92 -6.00
N VAL A 119 4.06 4.34 -5.04
CA VAL A 119 4.52 3.51 -3.92
C VAL A 119 4.01 4.13 -2.64
N ILE A 120 3.52 3.30 -1.72
CA ILE A 120 3.16 3.69 -0.36
C ILE A 120 4.00 2.87 0.61
N VAL A 121 4.68 3.56 1.51
CA VAL A 121 5.41 2.96 2.63
C VAL A 121 4.70 3.37 3.91
N PHE A 122 4.24 2.40 4.70
CA PHE A 122 3.57 2.66 5.97
C PHE A 122 4.58 2.61 7.12
N MET A 123 4.59 3.63 7.97
CA MET A 123 5.56 3.81 9.04
C MET A 123 4.85 3.89 10.38
N SER A 124 5.48 3.28 11.39
CA SER A 124 5.12 3.37 12.80
C SER A 124 5.92 4.43 13.51
#